data_AF-A0A5J9UN49-F1
#
_entry.id   AF-A0A5J9UN49-F1
#
_cell.length_a   1.000
_cell.length_b   1.000
_cell.length_c   1.000
_cell.angle_alpha   90.00
_cell.angle_beta   90.00
_cell.angle_gamma   90.00
#
_symmetry.space_group_name_H-M   'P 1'
#
loop_
_entity.id
_entity.type
_entity.pdbx_description
1 polymer ?
#
loop_
_entity_poly.entity_id
_entity_poly.type
_entity_poly.pdbx_seq_one_letter_code
_entity_poly.pdbx_strand_id
1 'polypeptide(L)'
;MWETIQHSLIGNECGSGIITTTRIYDVAKQVGGVYQLEPLSLDDSRKLFYLRVFGMKDKSHPNQLVQVSENILNKCGGVPLAIITIASMLASKMENGNTHKYWSMVHESMGSGLEGCPDVTNMRRVLSLRYYDLPPHLRTCLVYLSLYSEDYEIDIEDQIVKGVGEGFVCQESGKTLYEVGENYVNELIDKNLIQPVLWQYRVNDLKDNNKARFCRVHDMVLDLITYLSHEDGFLTIFGVINQRVYQIRYVDYPSRILRKRIPRSMQQHSYPICGHLRFPMLRALDLRDSKQLDNHHLKDICGYAVHL
;
A
#
# COMPACT_ATOMS: atom_id res chain seq x y z
N MET A 1 -27.22 -5.65 9.58
CA MET A 1 -26.69 -4.28 9.33
C MET A 1 -27.46 -3.58 8.23
N TRP A 2 -27.52 -4.13 7.00
CA TRP A 2 -28.31 -3.54 5.91
C TRP A 2 -29.77 -3.26 6.29
N GLU A 3 -30.46 -4.22 6.90
CA GLU A 3 -31.85 -4.02 7.36
C GLU A 3 -32.00 -2.81 8.29
N THR A 4 -31.05 -2.58 9.20
CA THR A 4 -31.06 -1.42 10.11
C THR A 4 -30.90 -0.10 9.36
N ILE A 5 -29.99 -0.07 8.36
CA ILE A 5 -29.77 1.10 7.51
C ILE A 5 -31.03 1.37 6.67
N GLN A 6 -31.65 0.32 6.12
CA GLN A 6 -32.87 0.42 5.32
C GLN A 6 -34.02 1.09 6.07
N HIS A 7 -34.23 0.77 7.35
CA HIS A 7 -35.26 1.42 8.17
C HIS A 7 -35.04 2.92 8.38
N SER A 8 -33.81 3.40 8.23
CA SER A 8 -33.46 4.82 8.35
C SER A 8 -33.64 5.61 7.04
N LEU A 9 -33.88 4.91 5.93
CA LEU A 9 -34.02 5.49 4.59
C LEU A 9 -35.50 5.69 4.28
N ILE A 10 -35.92 6.96 4.19
CA ILE A 10 -37.31 7.31 3.89
C ILE A 10 -37.51 7.23 2.38
N GLY A 11 -38.38 6.30 1.94
CA GLY A 11 -38.83 6.25 0.55
C GLY A 11 -39.63 7.50 0.20
N ASN A 12 -39.18 8.23 -0.82
CA ASN A 12 -39.93 9.30 -1.45
C ASN A 12 -39.85 9.15 -2.98
N GLU A 13 -40.76 9.81 -3.71
CA GLU A 13 -40.77 9.77 -5.18
C GLU A 13 -39.71 10.71 -5.79
N CYS A 14 -38.71 11.14 -5.02
CA CYS A 14 -37.68 12.09 -5.49
C CYS A 14 -36.52 11.41 -6.24
N GLY A 15 -36.61 10.12 -6.55
CA GLY A 15 -35.66 9.43 -7.43
C GLY A 15 -34.27 9.18 -6.82
N SER A 16 -34.13 9.15 -5.50
CA SER A 16 -32.85 8.82 -4.84
C SER A 16 -32.48 7.35 -5.06
N GLY A 17 -31.20 7.05 -5.33
CA GLY A 17 -30.69 5.70 -5.56
C GLY A 17 -29.55 5.35 -4.61
N ILE A 18 -29.49 4.08 -4.18
CA ILE A 18 -28.42 3.53 -3.34
C ILE A 18 -27.68 2.49 -4.16
N ILE A 19 -26.36 2.62 -4.23
CA ILE A 19 -25.48 1.63 -4.84
C ILE A 19 -24.71 0.96 -3.73
N THR A 20 -24.83 -0.37 -3.63
CA THR A 20 -24.04 -1.18 -2.71
C THR A 20 -23.05 -2.01 -3.52
N THR A 21 -21.78 -2.01 -3.11
CA THR A 21 -20.75 -2.88 -3.68
C THR A 21 -20.38 -3.96 -2.67
N THR A 22 -20.25 -5.20 -3.13
CA THR A 22 -19.85 -6.32 -2.27
C THR A 22 -19.18 -7.40 -3.10
N ARG A 23 -18.21 -8.09 -2.49
CA ARG A 23 -17.57 -9.30 -3.05
C ARG A 23 -18.42 -10.56 -2.83
N ILE A 24 -19.41 -10.50 -1.94
CA ILE A 24 -20.22 -11.65 -1.51
C ILE A 24 -21.58 -11.60 -2.22
N TYR A 25 -21.77 -12.51 -3.16
CA TYR A 25 -23.00 -12.57 -3.98
C TYR A 25 -24.27 -12.72 -3.13
N ASP A 26 -24.24 -13.51 -2.07
CA ASP A 26 -25.39 -13.70 -1.18
C ASP A 26 -25.76 -12.42 -0.41
N VAL A 27 -24.79 -11.56 -0.12
CA VAL A 27 -25.07 -10.24 0.47
C VAL A 27 -25.74 -9.32 -0.55
N ALA A 28 -25.30 -9.35 -1.82
CA ALA A 28 -25.92 -8.54 -2.87
C ALA A 28 -27.40 -8.91 -3.09
N LYS A 29 -27.72 -10.21 -3.03
CA LYS A 29 -29.10 -10.71 -3.12
C LYS A 29 -30.03 -10.17 -2.03
N GLN A 30 -29.50 -9.91 -0.83
CA GLN A 30 -30.30 -9.37 0.28
C GLN A 30 -30.64 -7.89 0.09
N VAL A 31 -29.83 -7.14 -0.65
CA VAL A 31 -30.04 -5.70 -0.93
C VAL A 31 -31.04 -5.48 -2.07
N GLY A 32 -31.01 -6.35 -3.08
CA GLY A 32 -31.86 -6.26 -4.29
C GLY A 32 -31.16 -5.51 -5.43
N GLY A 33 -31.59 -5.77 -6.68
CA GLY A 33 -31.02 -5.13 -7.88
C GLY A 33 -29.55 -5.51 -8.14
N VAL A 34 -29.24 -6.80 -8.25
CA VAL A 34 -27.86 -7.29 -8.38
C VAL A 34 -27.32 -7.09 -9.79
N TYR A 35 -26.24 -6.33 -9.90
CA TYR A 35 -25.38 -6.31 -11.08
C TYR A 35 -24.08 -7.04 -10.77
N GLN A 36 -23.87 -8.19 -11.41
CA GLN A 36 -22.63 -8.94 -11.29
C GLN A 36 -21.58 -8.31 -12.20
N LEU A 37 -20.48 -7.85 -11.60
CA LEU A 37 -19.37 -7.25 -12.35
C LEU A 37 -18.57 -8.37 -13.02
N GLU A 38 -18.58 -8.39 -14.34
CA GLU A 38 -17.81 -9.35 -15.14
C GLU A 38 -16.34 -8.91 -15.30
N PRO A 39 -15.40 -9.84 -15.50
CA PRO A 39 -14.04 -9.51 -15.90
C PRO A 39 -14.02 -8.67 -17.19
N LEU A 40 -12.96 -7.88 -17.36
CA LEU A 40 -12.78 -7.13 -18.60
C LEU A 40 -12.68 -8.06 -19.80
N SER A 41 -13.29 -7.65 -20.91
CA SER A 41 -13.06 -8.29 -22.20
C SER A 41 -11.56 -8.27 -22.55
N LEU A 42 -11.11 -9.18 -23.41
CA LEU A 42 -9.71 -9.18 -23.86
C LEU A 42 -9.33 -7.86 -24.52
N ASP A 43 -10.24 -7.26 -25.28
CA ASP A 43 -10.00 -5.97 -25.96
C ASP A 43 -9.90 -4.79 -24.98
N ASP A 44 -10.74 -4.73 -23.95
CA ASP A 44 -10.63 -3.69 -22.92
C ASP A 44 -9.41 -3.93 -22.02
N SER A 45 -9.06 -5.19 -21.77
CA SER A 45 -7.83 -5.57 -21.08
C SER A 45 -6.59 -5.11 -21.84
N ARG A 46 -6.56 -5.29 -23.17
CA ARG A 46 -5.50 -4.78 -24.06
C ARG A 46 -5.41 -3.26 -23.99
N LYS A 47 -6.54 -2.55 -24.10
CA LYS A 47 -6.57 -1.08 -24.02
C LYS A 47 -5.98 -0.61 -22.69
N LEU A 48 -6.43 -1.19 -21.57
CA LEU A 48 -5.95 -0.83 -20.24
C LEU A 48 -4.45 -1.12 -20.07
N PHE A 49 -3.99 -2.28 -20.52
CA PHE A 49 -2.60 -2.70 -20.45
C PHE A 49 -1.68 -1.81 -21.27
N TYR A 50 -1.99 -1.58 -22.55
CA TYR A 50 -1.16 -0.76 -23.43
C TYR A 50 -1.19 0.71 -23.05
N LEU A 51 -2.34 1.25 -22.63
CA LEU A 51 -2.43 2.60 -22.08
C LEU A 51 -1.47 2.76 -20.89
N ARG A 52 -1.39 1.74 -20.02
CA ARG A 52 -0.52 1.79 -18.85
C ARG A 52 0.95 1.58 -19.18
N VAL A 53 1.29 0.72 -20.14
CA VAL A 53 2.69 0.45 -20.55
C VAL A 53 3.27 1.57 -21.39
N PHE A 54 2.55 2.00 -22.43
CA PHE A 54 3.06 2.90 -23.47
C PHE A 54 2.57 4.35 -23.34
N GLY A 55 1.57 4.60 -22.49
CA GLY A 55 0.89 5.89 -22.35
C GLY A 55 -0.09 6.18 -23.51
N MET A 56 -0.62 7.40 -23.56
CA MET A 56 -1.55 7.85 -24.62
C MET A 56 -0.86 8.16 -25.95
N LYS A 57 0.46 7.96 -26.08
CA LYS A 57 1.17 8.26 -27.31
C LYS A 57 1.01 7.11 -28.27
N ASP A 58 0.60 7.43 -29.50
CA ASP A 58 0.37 6.52 -30.63
C ASP A 58 1.71 5.93 -31.12
N LYS A 59 2.35 5.13 -30.28
CA LYS A 59 3.58 4.41 -30.59
C LYS A 59 3.16 3.06 -31.13
N SER A 60 3.62 2.72 -32.34
CA SER A 60 3.43 1.36 -32.83
C SER A 60 4.04 0.37 -31.83
N HIS A 61 3.23 -0.60 -31.43
CA HIS A 61 3.65 -1.66 -30.53
C HIS A 61 4.73 -2.46 -31.25
N PRO A 62 5.90 -2.73 -30.63
CA PRO A 62 6.88 -3.62 -31.24
C PRO A 62 6.20 -4.96 -31.51
N ASN A 63 6.10 -5.39 -32.78
CA ASN A 63 5.39 -6.63 -33.17
C ASN A 63 5.84 -7.85 -32.36
N GLN A 64 7.08 -7.85 -31.88
CA GLN A 64 7.66 -8.91 -31.04
C GLN A 64 6.99 -9.03 -29.66
N LEU A 65 6.43 -7.95 -29.11
CA LEU A 65 5.81 -7.96 -27.78
C LEU A 65 4.35 -8.40 -27.81
N VAL A 66 3.69 -8.41 -28.97
CA VAL A 66 2.26 -8.71 -29.09
C VAL A 66 1.94 -10.08 -28.49
N GLN A 67 2.64 -11.14 -28.93
CA GLN A 67 2.35 -12.50 -28.47
C GLN A 67 2.53 -12.67 -26.95
N VAL A 68 3.62 -12.14 -26.39
CA VAL A 68 3.87 -12.23 -24.94
C VAL A 68 2.89 -11.38 -24.14
N SER A 69 2.44 -10.23 -24.69
CA SER A 69 1.39 -9.40 -24.09
C SER A 69 0.08 -10.16 -23.97
N GLU A 70 -0.35 -10.83 -25.04
CA GLU A 70 -1.58 -11.65 -25.06
C GLU A 70 -1.53 -12.76 -24.02
N ASN A 71 -0.40 -13.47 -23.94
CA ASN A 71 -0.22 -14.54 -22.96
C ASN A 71 -0.29 -14.02 -21.52
N ILE A 72 0.28 -12.84 -21.25
CA ILE A 72 0.19 -12.16 -19.96
C ILE A 72 -1.25 -11.76 -19.64
N LEU A 73 -1.96 -11.18 -20.61
CA LEU A 73 -3.35 -10.75 -20.45
C LEU A 73 -4.29 -11.92 -20.13
N ASN A 74 -4.09 -13.06 -20.81
CA ASN A 74 -4.84 -14.29 -20.50
C ASN A 74 -4.62 -14.72 -19.06
N LYS A 75 -3.36 -14.69 -18.57
CA LYS A 75 -3.05 -14.97 -17.15
C LYS A 75 -3.58 -13.92 -16.17
N CYS A 76 -3.88 -12.71 -16.62
CA CYS A 76 -4.55 -11.71 -15.78
C CYS A 76 -6.06 -11.94 -15.67
N GLY A 77 -6.67 -12.78 -16.52
CA GLY A 77 -8.07 -13.20 -16.42
C GLY A 77 -9.08 -12.04 -16.46
N GLY A 78 -8.75 -10.92 -17.11
CA GLY A 78 -9.61 -9.74 -17.16
C GLY A 78 -9.71 -8.94 -15.85
N VAL A 79 -8.90 -9.25 -14.83
CA VAL A 79 -8.91 -8.54 -13.54
C VAL A 79 -8.15 -7.21 -13.65
N PRO A 80 -8.82 -6.04 -13.51
CA PRO A 80 -8.18 -4.74 -13.74
C PRO A 80 -6.94 -4.50 -12.87
N LEU A 81 -6.99 -4.86 -11.59
CA LEU A 81 -5.87 -4.69 -10.67
C LEU A 81 -4.65 -5.52 -11.11
N ALA A 82 -4.86 -6.76 -11.56
CA ALA A 82 -3.78 -7.62 -12.05
C ALA A 82 -3.14 -7.03 -13.32
N ILE A 83 -3.98 -6.59 -14.26
CA ILE A 83 -3.56 -5.97 -15.51
C ILE A 83 -2.71 -4.72 -15.22
N ILE A 84 -3.21 -3.79 -14.41
CA ILE A 84 -2.50 -2.55 -14.07
C ILE A 84 -1.20 -2.84 -13.33
N THR A 85 -1.19 -3.82 -12.42
CA THR A 85 0.01 -4.20 -11.65
C THR A 85 1.11 -4.70 -12.58
N ILE A 86 0.80 -5.68 -13.44
CA ILE A 86 1.77 -6.25 -14.36
C ILE A 86 2.19 -5.21 -15.42
N ALA A 87 1.25 -4.47 -15.99
CA ALA A 87 1.56 -3.40 -16.94
C ALA A 87 2.53 -2.37 -16.35
N SER A 88 2.28 -1.91 -15.12
CA SER A 88 3.15 -0.94 -14.42
C SER A 88 4.54 -1.49 -14.13
N MET A 89 4.65 -2.80 -13.89
CA MET A 89 5.93 -3.49 -13.70
C MET A 89 6.73 -3.53 -15.00
N LEU A 90 6.08 -3.96 -16.08
CA LEU A 90 6.70 -4.08 -17.40
C LEU A 90 7.14 -2.73 -17.98
N ALA A 91 6.33 -1.68 -17.78
CA ALA A 91 6.64 -0.31 -18.19
C ALA A 91 8.00 0.18 -17.62
N SER A 92 8.31 -0.20 -16.37
CA SER A 92 9.54 0.23 -15.69
C SER A 92 10.84 -0.35 -16.25
N LYS A 93 10.75 -1.36 -17.14
CA LYS A 93 11.91 -2.06 -17.73
C LYS A 93 11.97 -1.96 -19.26
N MET A 94 11.16 -1.08 -19.86
CA MET A 94 11.05 -0.95 -21.30
C MET A 94 12.32 -0.43 -22.01
N GLU A 95 13.17 0.31 -21.29
CA GLU A 95 14.35 0.98 -21.87
C GLU A 95 15.57 0.05 -22.01
N ASN A 96 15.46 -1.21 -21.57
CA ASN A 96 16.55 -2.18 -21.60
C ASN A 96 16.52 -2.97 -22.93
N GLY A 97 17.67 -3.22 -23.56
CA GLY A 97 17.77 -4.01 -24.81
C GLY A 97 17.29 -5.49 -24.73
N ASN A 98 16.71 -5.91 -23.61
CA ASN A 98 16.23 -7.26 -23.32
C ASN A 98 14.73 -7.32 -22.97
N THR A 99 13.93 -6.32 -23.38
CA THR A 99 12.50 -6.18 -23.01
C THR A 99 11.70 -7.46 -23.23
N HIS A 100 11.80 -8.09 -24.41
CA HIS A 100 11.07 -9.34 -24.68
C HIS A 100 11.39 -10.45 -23.67
N LYS A 101 12.68 -10.67 -23.37
CA LYS A 101 13.13 -11.70 -22.42
C LYS A 101 12.58 -11.46 -21.01
N TYR A 102 12.55 -10.20 -20.57
CA TYR A 102 11.97 -9.85 -19.27
C TYR A 102 10.46 -10.13 -19.23
N TRP A 103 9.72 -9.77 -20.28
CA TRP A 103 8.28 -10.03 -20.36
C TRP A 103 7.97 -11.53 -20.35
N SER A 104 8.76 -12.34 -21.07
CA SER A 104 8.62 -13.81 -21.05
C SER A 104 8.86 -14.38 -19.65
N MET A 105 9.88 -13.90 -18.93
CA MET A 105 10.17 -14.32 -17.55
C MET A 105 9.03 -13.97 -16.60
N VAL A 106 8.44 -12.78 -16.74
CA VAL A 106 7.26 -12.37 -15.96
C VAL A 106 6.09 -13.31 -16.22
N HIS A 107 5.78 -13.56 -17.50
CA HIS A 107 4.73 -14.48 -17.90
C HIS A 107 4.92 -15.88 -17.29
N GLU A 108 6.13 -16.43 -17.29
CA GLU A 108 6.45 -17.73 -16.68
C GLU A 108 6.22 -17.69 -15.15
N SER A 109 6.65 -16.62 -14.49
CA SER A 109 6.58 -16.47 -13.03
C SER A 109 5.14 -16.36 -12.51
N MET A 110 4.20 -15.87 -13.34
CA MET A 110 2.77 -15.78 -13.01
C MET A 110 2.10 -17.16 -12.77
N GLY A 111 2.73 -18.28 -13.14
CA GLY A 111 2.17 -19.61 -12.91
C GLY A 111 0.89 -19.84 -13.71
N SER A 112 -0.18 -20.34 -13.06
CA SER A 112 -1.50 -20.55 -13.66
C SER A 112 -2.28 -19.25 -13.93
N GLY A 113 -1.88 -18.12 -13.33
CA GLY A 113 -2.62 -16.86 -13.44
C GLY A 113 -4.00 -16.90 -12.78
N LEU A 114 -4.89 -16.02 -13.25
CA LEU A 114 -6.25 -15.78 -12.76
C LEU A 114 -7.33 -16.29 -13.72
N GLU A 115 -6.95 -17.05 -14.75
CA GLU A 115 -7.88 -17.59 -15.74
C GLU A 115 -8.85 -18.59 -15.10
N GLY A 116 -10.14 -18.47 -15.41
CA GLY A 116 -11.20 -19.40 -14.99
C GLY A 116 -11.67 -19.29 -13.53
N CYS A 117 -10.80 -18.95 -12.57
CA CYS A 117 -11.19 -18.67 -11.18
C CYS A 117 -10.22 -17.69 -10.52
N PRO A 118 -10.55 -16.38 -10.44
CA PRO A 118 -9.74 -15.42 -9.72
C PRO A 118 -9.86 -15.66 -8.21
N ASP A 119 -8.99 -16.53 -7.68
CA ASP A 119 -8.82 -16.73 -6.24
C ASP A 119 -7.78 -15.76 -5.67
N VAL A 120 -7.94 -15.43 -4.38
CA VAL A 120 -7.04 -14.62 -3.57
C VAL A 120 -5.60 -15.13 -3.67
N THR A 121 -5.38 -16.44 -3.70
CA THR A 121 -4.04 -17.05 -3.80
C THR A 121 -3.33 -16.68 -5.10
N ASN A 122 -4.05 -16.77 -6.22
CA ASN A 122 -3.51 -16.41 -7.53
C ASN A 122 -3.25 -14.90 -7.64
N MET A 123 -4.12 -14.08 -7.03
CA MET A 123 -3.92 -12.64 -7.00
C MET A 123 -2.72 -12.25 -6.13
N ARG A 124 -2.53 -12.89 -4.97
CA ARG A 124 -1.31 -12.73 -4.14
C ARG A 124 -0.06 -13.04 -4.95
N ARG A 125 -0.06 -14.10 -5.78
CA ARG A 125 1.08 -14.43 -6.64
C ARG A 125 1.38 -13.33 -7.65
N VAL A 126 0.35 -12.77 -8.31
CA VAL A 126 0.50 -11.64 -9.24
C VAL A 126 1.08 -10.41 -8.54
N LEU A 127 0.52 -10.05 -7.39
CA LEU A 127 0.99 -8.90 -6.60
C LEU A 127 2.40 -9.13 -6.04
N SER A 128 2.76 -10.37 -5.70
CA SER A 128 4.09 -10.73 -5.20
C SER A 128 5.19 -10.43 -6.23
N LEU A 129 4.92 -10.65 -7.52
CA LEU A 129 5.87 -10.29 -8.58
C LEU A 129 6.20 -8.80 -8.51
N ARG A 130 5.19 -7.96 -8.32
CA ARG A 130 5.40 -6.52 -8.16
C ARG A 130 6.13 -6.19 -6.87
N TYR A 131 5.78 -6.84 -5.76
CA TYR A 131 6.46 -6.65 -4.48
C TYR A 131 7.96 -6.94 -4.58
N TYR A 132 8.35 -8.08 -5.15
CA TYR A 132 9.76 -8.48 -5.24
C TYR A 132 10.56 -7.70 -6.30
N ASP A 133 9.90 -7.01 -7.24
CA ASP A 133 10.54 -6.05 -8.16
C ASP A 133 10.86 -4.70 -7.48
N LEU A 134 10.33 -4.44 -6.28
CA LEU A 134 10.61 -3.20 -5.54
C LEU A 134 12.02 -3.19 -4.91
N PRO A 135 12.67 -2.02 -4.88
CA PRO A 135 13.83 -1.79 -4.03
C PRO A 135 13.56 -2.15 -2.56
N PRO A 136 14.58 -2.63 -1.80
CA PRO A 136 14.41 -3.04 -0.40
C PRO A 136 13.79 -1.99 0.53
N HIS A 137 14.12 -0.71 0.34
CA HIS A 137 13.58 0.38 1.15
C HIS A 137 12.06 0.55 0.91
N LEU A 138 11.58 0.51 -0.34
CA LEU A 138 10.15 0.57 -0.65
C LEU A 138 9.40 -0.66 -0.15
N ARG A 139 10.01 -1.85 -0.21
CA ARG A 139 9.39 -3.07 0.36
C ARG A 139 9.14 -2.91 1.86
N THR A 140 10.14 -2.40 2.58
CA THR A 140 10.03 -2.17 4.03
C THR A 140 8.93 -1.15 4.35
N CYS A 141 8.92 -0.01 3.63
CA CYS A 141 7.86 0.99 3.78
C CYS A 141 6.47 0.43 3.48
N LEU A 142 6.33 -0.40 2.44
CA LEU A 142 5.07 -0.99 2.06
C LEU A 142 4.57 -2.01 3.10
N VAL A 143 5.43 -2.92 3.56
CA VAL A 143 5.04 -3.93 4.59
C VAL A 143 4.65 -3.25 5.90
N TYR A 144 5.28 -2.13 6.26
CA TYR A 144 4.89 -1.34 7.42
C TYR A 144 3.43 -0.86 7.37
N LEU A 145 2.84 -0.70 6.18
CA LEU A 145 1.44 -0.30 6.06
C LEU A 145 0.46 -1.41 6.46
N SER A 146 0.92 -2.65 6.71
CA SER A 146 0.07 -3.73 7.25
C SER A 146 -0.36 -3.49 8.70
N LEU A 147 0.16 -2.44 9.34
CA LEU A 147 -0.34 -1.94 10.63
C LEU A 147 -1.76 -1.37 10.54
N TYR A 148 -2.17 -0.91 9.35
CA TYR A 148 -3.46 -0.28 9.15
C TYR A 148 -4.52 -1.31 8.74
N SER A 149 -5.77 -1.05 9.10
CA SER A 149 -6.90 -1.88 8.67
C SER A 149 -7.33 -1.56 7.24
N GLU A 150 -8.17 -2.43 6.67
CA GLU A 150 -8.89 -2.16 5.42
C GLU A 150 -9.58 -0.78 5.48
N ASP A 151 -9.55 -0.06 4.36
CA ASP A 151 -10.08 1.30 4.16
C ASP A 151 -9.54 2.44 5.06
N TYR A 152 -8.54 2.17 5.91
CA TYR A 152 -7.98 3.18 6.82
C TYR A 152 -7.28 4.32 6.06
N GLU A 153 -7.69 5.56 6.33
CA GLU A 153 -7.05 6.75 5.78
C GLU A 153 -5.75 7.07 6.53
N ILE A 154 -4.63 6.88 5.83
CA ILE A 154 -3.29 7.10 6.34
C ILE A 154 -2.90 8.54 6.01
N ASP A 155 -2.58 9.34 7.02
CA ASP A 155 -1.97 10.65 6.80
C ASP A 155 -0.52 10.46 6.31
N ILE A 156 -0.21 11.04 5.15
CA ILE A 156 1.08 10.84 4.48
C ILE A 156 2.22 11.44 5.29
N GLU A 157 2.02 12.60 5.91
CA GLU A 157 3.04 13.26 6.72
C GLU A 157 3.39 12.39 7.93
N ASP A 158 2.37 11.88 8.61
CA ASP A 158 2.54 10.96 9.74
C ASP A 158 3.28 9.70 9.33
N GLN A 159 2.96 9.15 8.16
CA GLN A 159 3.61 7.95 7.65
C GLN A 159 5.10 8.18 7.33
N ILE A 160 5.44 9.36 6.80
CA ILE A 160 6.83 9.76 6.57
C ILE A 160 7.57 9.88 7.90
N VAL A 161 7.01 10.58 8.88
CA VAL A 161 7.62 10.77 10.20
C VAL A 161 7.84 9.43 10.92
N LYS A 162 6.86 8.52 10.86
CA LYS A 162 6.99 7.14 11.37
C LYS A 162 8.14 6.41 10.68
N GLY A 163 8.18 6.43 9.35
CA GLY A 163 9.24 5.76 8.59
C GLY A 163 10.64 6.30 8.88
N VAL A 164 10.77 7.60 9.10
CA VAL A 164 12.03 8.23 9.55
C VAL A 164 12.40 7.78 10.96
N GLY A 165 11.44 7.76 11.89
CA GLY A 165 11.66 7.31 13.27
C GLY A 165 12.08 5.85 13.38
N GLU A 166 11.55 4.98 12.53
CA GLU A 166 11.93 3.56 12.43
C GLU A 166 13.26 3.34 11.69
N GLY A 167 13.79 4.37 11.02
CA GLY A 167 15.02 4.30 10.24
C GLY A 167 14.87 3.63 8.87
N PHE A 168 13.65 3.56 8.32
CA PHE A 168 13.41 3.04 6.97
C PHE A 168 13.87 4.00 5.88
N VAL A 169 13.95 5.28 6.22
CA VAL A 169 14.35 6.36 5.31
C VAL A 169 15.82 6.67 5.51
N CYS A 170 16.62 6.45 4.47
CA CYS A 170 18.05 6.73 4.49
C CYS A 170 18.34 8.13 3.94
N GLN A 171 19.27 8.84 4.58
CA GLN A 171 19.70 10.17 4.15
C GLN A 171 20.35 10.12 2.76
N GLU A 172 19.78 10.85 1.80
CA GLU A 172 20.35 11.06 0.46
C GLU A 172 21.10 12.39 0.40
N SER A 173 22.11 12.49 -0.48
CA SER A 173 22.85 13.74 -0.68
C SER A 173 21.94 14.81 -1.26
N GLY A 174 21.85 15.97 -0.60
CA GLY A 174 21.07 17.11 -1.08
C GLY A 174 19.56 17.04 -0.85
N LYS A 175 19.06 16.05 -0.09
CA LYS A 175 17.64 15.95 0.30
C LYS A 175 17.52 15.77 1.81
N THR A 176 16.48 16.30 2.42
CA THR A 176 16.11 16.01 3.82
C THR A 176 15.53 14.59 3.94
N LEU A 177 15.55 14.01 5.15
CA LEU A 177 14.87 12.73 5.41
C LEU A 177 13.39 12.79 5.06
N TYR A 178 12.75 13.93 5.28
CA TYR A 178 11.35 14.14 4.90
C TYR A 178 11.17 14.03 3.38
N GLU A 179 11.98 14.74 2.58
CA GLU A 179 11.91 14.69 1.11
C GLU A 179 12.21 13.29 0.56
N VAL A 180 13.12 12.53 1.18
CA VAL A 180 13.35 11.13 0.80
C VAL A 180 12.12 10.27 1.12
N GLY A 181 11.53 10.42 2.31
CA GLY A 181 10.31 9.70 2.67
C GLY A 181 9.11 10.05 1.78
N GLU A 182 8.97 11.32 1.41
CA GLU A 182 7.95 11.78 0.45
C GLU A 182 8.15 11.11 -0.92
N ASN A 183 9.40 11.02 -1.41
CA ASN A 183 9.69 10.29 -2.65
C ASN A 183 9.29 8.82 -2.55
N TYR A 184 9.53 8.15 -1.42
CA TYR A 184 9.13 6.75 -1.25
C TYR A 184 7.61 6.57 -1.33
N VAL A 185 6.83 7.45 -0.70
CA VAL A 185 5.37 7.43 -0.79
C VAL A 185 4.91 7.67 -2.23
N ASN A 186 5.47 8.68 -2.90
CA ASN A 186 5.15 8.98 -4.29
C ASN A 186 5.48 7.80 -5.21
N GLU A 187 6.60 7.13 -5.03
CA GLU A 187 6.95 5.94 -5.79
C GLU A 187 5.97 4.78 -5.55
N LEU A 188 5.47 4.59 -4.32
CA LEU A 188 4.45 3.57 -4.04
C LEU A 188 3.11 3.91 -4.72
N ILE A 189 2.74 5.20 -4.76
CA ILE A 189 1.56 5.71 -5.49
C ILE A 189 1.72 5.48 -6.98
N ASP A 190 2.84 5.90 -7.57
CA ASP A 190 3.13 5.77 -9.00
C ASP A 190 3.12 4.31 -9.45
N LYS A 191 3.49 3.39 -8.55
CA LYS A 191 3.46 1.95 -8.77
C LYS A 191 2.09 1.30 -8.48
N ASN A 192 1.07 2.08 -8.09
CA ASN A 192 -0.29 1.68 -7.71
C ASN A 192 -0.37 0.69 -6.55
N LEU A 193 0.58 0.74 -5.62
CA LEU A 193 0.56 -0.12 -4.43
C LEU A 193 -0.20 0.54 -3.27
N ILE A 194 -0.27 1.87 -3.30
CA ILE A 194 -1.12 2.67 -2.43
C ILE A 194 -1.89 3.69 -3.27
N GLN A 195 -3.06 4.08 -2.80
CA GLN A 195 -4.00 4.94 -3.50
C GLN A 195 -4.10 6.29 -2.79
N PRO A 196 -3.87 7.42 -3.46
CA PRO A 196 -4.11 8.73 -2.87
C PRO A 196 -5.61 8.93 -2.65
N VAL A 197 -5.99 9.48 -1.49
CA VAL A 197 -7.37 9.85 -1.21
C VAL A 197 -7.57 11.32 -1.60
N LEU A 198 -8.18 11.52 -2.76
CA LEU A 198 -8.49 12.85 -3.28
C LEU A 198 -9.85 13.32 -2.75
N TRP A 199 -9.86 14.07 -1.65
CA TRP A 199 -11.08 14.69 -1.14
C TRP A 199 -11.37 15.99 -1.91
N GLN A 200 -12.33 15.94 -2.83
CA GLN A 200 -12.79 17.10 -3.62
C GLN A 200 -13.45 18.22 -2.77
N TYR A 201 -13.65 18.01 -1.46
CA TYR A 201 -14.43 18.90 -0.57
C TYR A 201 -13.60 19.78 0.38
N ARG A 202 -12.27 19.84 0.25
CA ARG A 202 -11.43 20.82 0.98
C ARG A 202 -10.71 21.77 0.03
N VAL A 203 -11.50 22.53 -0.72
CA VAL A 203 -11.05 23.59 -1.65
C VAL A 203 -10.37 24.77 -0.92
N ASN A 204 -10.29 24.78 0.41
CA ASN A 204 -9.68 25.88 1.16
C ASN A 204 -8.21 25.65 1.57
N ASP A 205 -7.66 24.45 1.35
CA ASP A 205 -6.23 24.15 1.58
C ASP A 205 -5.40 24.27 0.28
N LEU A 206 -5.86 25.06 -0.69
CA LEU A 206 -5.18 25.36 -1.97
C LEU A 206 -3.87 26.16 -1.82
N LYS A 207 -3.28 26.20 -0.61
CA LYS A 207 -1.96 26.81 -0.41
C LYS A 207 -0.80 25.83 -0.64
N ASP A 208 -1.04 24.52 -0.68
CA ASP A 208 0.03 23.53 -0.91
C ASP A 208 -0.25 22.59 -2.11
N ASN A 209 0.21 23.01 -3.29
CA ASN A 209 0.78 22.16 -4.35
C ASN A 209 0.05 20.88 -4.83
N ASN A 210 -1.28 20.80 -4.86
CA ASN A 210 -2.01 19.66 -5.47
C ASN A 210 -1.61 18.26 -4.96
N LYS A 211 -0.95 18.16 -3.79
CA LYS A 211 -0.51 16.87 -3.23
C LYS A 211 -1.63 16.27 -2.38
N ALA A 212 -1.86 14.97 -2.52
CA ALA A 212 -2.81 14.26 -1.66
C ALA A 212 -2.30 14.28 -0.21
N ARG A 213 -3.16 14.59 0.76
CA ARG A 213 -2.82 14.55 2.18
C ARG A 213 -2.91 13.14 2.78
N PHE A 214 -3.83 12.34 2.26
CA PHE A 214 -4.11 11.01 2.76
C PHE A 214 -3.92 9.98 1.66
N CYS A 215 -3.58 8.75 2.06
CA CYS A 215 -3.56 7.58 1.19
C CYS A 215 -4.25 6.37 1.85
N ARG A 216 -4.56 5.36 1.05
CA ARG A 216 -5.08 4.05 1.48
C ARG A 216 -4.30 2.94 0.80
N VAL A 217 -4.22 1.77 1.43
CA VAL A 217 -3.72 0.56 0.79
C VAL A 217 -4.90 -0.18 0.19
N HIS A 218 -4.80 -0.61 -1.07
CA HIS A 218 -5.84 -1.44 -1.68
C HIS A 218 -5.95 -2.78 -0.94
N ASP A 219 -7.16 -3.27 -0.67
CA ASP A 219 -7.43 -4.49 0.11
C ASP A 219 -6.59 -5.71 -0.30
N MET A 220 -6.42 -5.96 -1.60
CA MET A 220 -5.61 -7.08 -2.08
C MET A 220 -4.11 -6.88 -1.86
N VAL A 221 -3.64 -5.63 -1.89
CA VAL A 221 -2.27 -5.30 -1.53
C VAL A 221 -2.10 -5.45 -0.03
N LEU A 222 -3.06 -4.97 0.77
CA LEU A 222 -3.09 -5.11 2.22
C LEU A 222 -3.05 -6.59 2.65
N ASP A 223 -3.85 -7.43 2.02
CA ASP A 223 -3.86 -8.87 2.22
C ASP A 223 -2.49 -9.51 1.93
N LEU A 224 -1.84 -9.13 0.82
CA LEU A 224 -0.48 -9.60 0.51
C LEU A 224 0.53 -9.15 1.58
N ILE A 225 0.57 -7.87 1.92
CA ILE A 225 1.61 -7.35 2.83
C ILE A 225 1.40 -7.82 4.27
N THR A 226 0.15 -8.13 4.65
CA THR A 226 -0.17 -8.77 5.92
C THR A 226 0.29 -10.22 5.93
N TYR A 227 0.06 -10.96 4.84
CA TYR A 227 0.61 -12.30 4.69
C TYR A 227 2.13 -12.31 4.80
N LEU A 228 2.82 -11.43 4.06
CA LEU A 228 4.28 -11.32 4.08
C LEU A 228 4.82 -10.87 5.44
N SER A 229 4.13 -9.94 6.13
CA SER A 229 4.57 -9.47 7.45
C SER A 229 4.54 -10.57 8.52
N HIS A 230 3.61 -11.52 8.40
CA HIS A 230 3.55 -12.70 9.26
C HIS A 230 4.64 -13.73 8.92
N GLU A 231 4.82 -14.05 7.64
CA GLU A 231 5.84 -15.01 7.18
C GLU A 231 7.27 -14.54 7.54
N ASP A 232 7.57 -13.26 7.32
CA ASP A 232 8.89 -12.67 7.60
C ASP A 232 9.07 -12.30 9.09
N GLY A 233 8.03 -12.49 9.92
CA GLY A 233 8.04 -12.11 11.34
C GLY A 233 8.19 -10.60 11.57
N PHE A 234 7.87 -9.78 10.56
CA PHE A 234 8.04 -8.32 10.57
C PHE A 234 7.14 -7.64 11.61
N LEU A 235 5.90 -8.14 11.76
CA LEU A 235 4.94 -7.64 12.74
C LEU A 235 4.41 -8.75 13.64
N THR A 236 4.43 -8.50 14.94
CA THR A 236 3.65 -9.26 15.92
C THR A 236 2.63 -8.33 16.56
N ILE A 237 1.35 -8.55 16.28
CA ILE A 237 0.25 -7.78 16.86
C ILE A 237 -0.02 -8.32 18.27
N PHE A 238 0.14 -7.48 19.29
CA PHE A 238 -0.35 -7.77 20.64
C PHE A 238 -1.60 -6.93 20.90
N GLY A 239 -2.70 -7.57 21.30
CA GLY A 239 -3.97 -6.88 21.53
C GLY A 239 -4.72 -7.39 22.75
N VAL A 240 -4.91 -6.50 23.73
CA VAL A 240 -6.10 -6.51 24.58
C VAL A 240 -7.09 -5.52 23.94
N ILE A 241 -8.35 -5.91 23.91
CA ILE A 241 -9.46 -5.23 23.23
C ILE A 241 -9.43 -3.73 23.56
N ASN A 242 -9.35 -2.89 22.52
CA ASN A 242 -9.36 -1.41 22.48
C ASN A 242 -8.04 -0.63 22.52
N GLN A 243 -6.86 -1.27 22.60
CA GLN A 243 -5.58 -0.60 22.32
C GLN A 243 -4.64 -1.57 21.58
N ARG A 244 -4.36 -1.32 20.31
CA ARG A 244 -3.42 -2.13 19.52
C ARG A 244 -2.01 -1.65 19.80
N VAL A 245 -1.20 -2.48 20.47
CA VAL A 245 0.23 -2.23 20.67
C VAL A 245 0.97 -3.16 19.70
N TYR A 246 1.71 -2.57 18.77
CA TYR A 246 2.45 -3.33 17.77
C TYR A 246 3.88 -3.56 18.23
N GLN A 247 4.33 -4.82 18.25
CA GLN A 247 5.75 -5.12 18.35
C GLN A 247 6.29 -5.35 16.94
N ILE A 248 7.10 -4.40 16.47
CA ILE A 248 7.81 -4.52 15.18
C ILE A 248 9.12 -5.25 15.43
N ARG A 249 9.34 -6.36 14.73
CA ARG A 249 10.62 -7.09 14.78
C ARG A 249 11.29 -6.97 13.42
N TYR A 250 12.44 -6.33 13.39
CA TYR A 250 13.22 -6.23 12.15
C TYR A 250 14.05 -7.50 11.99
N VAL A 251 13.72 -8.35 11.01
CA VAL A 251 14.63 -9.40 10.55
C VAL A 251 15.57 -8.76 9.53
N ASP A 252 16.75 -8.38 10.01
CA ASP A 252 17.78 -7.72 9.22
C ASP A 252 18.32 -8.71 8.16
N TYR A 253 17.97 -8.50 6.88
CA TYR A 253 18.72 -9.12 5.79
C TYR A 253 20.07 -8.38 5.68
N PRO A 254 21.21 -9.06 5.79
CA PRO A 254 22.49 -8.45 6.15
C PRO A 254 22.98 -7.51 5.04
N SER A 255 22.65 -6.23 5.19
CA SER A 255 23.24 -5.14 4.43
C SER A 255 23.94 -4.23 5.43
N ARG A 256 25.17 -4.62 5.80
CA ARG A 256 26.09 -3.78 6.57
C ARG A 256 26.15 -2.38 5.95
N ILE A 257 25.59 -1.34 6.58
CA ILE A 257 26.08 0.04 6.45
C ILE A 257 25.75 0.85 7.74
N LEU A 258 26.84 1.14 8.44
CA LEU A 258 27.20 2.26 9.32
C LEU A 258 26.09 3.15 9.93
N ARG A 259 25.96 3.02 11.25
CA ARG A 259 25.46 4.04 12.19
C ARG A 259 26.10 5.41 11.92
N LYS A 260 25.32 6.42 11.56
CA LYS A 260 25.67 7.83 11.78
C LYS A 260 24.51 8.56 12.45
N ARG A 261 24.86 9.33 13.49
CA ARG A 261 23.97 10.08 14.40
C ARG A 261 23.04 11.03 13.64
N ILE A 262 21.76 11.00 13.99
CA ILE A 262 20.73 11.97 13.56
C ILE A 262 20.93 13.29 14.34
N PRO A 263 20.93 14.47 13.70
CA PRO A 263 20.98 15.76 14.40
C PRO A 263 19.66 16.06 15.12
N ARG A 264 19.77 16.63 16.32
CA ARG A 264 18.65 17.08 17.16
C ARG A 264 18.04 18.36 16.62
N SER A 265 16.96 18.27 15.83
CA SER A 265 15.95 19.33 15.74
C SER A 265 14.73 18.90 14.93
N MET A 266 13.69 18.40 15.59
CA MET A 266 12.29 18.64 15.25
C MET A 266 11.45 18.15 16.44
N GLN A 267 10.90 19.09 17.20
CA GLN A 267 9.95 18.80 18.26
C GLN A 267 8.57 18.59 17.63
N GLN A 268 8.17 17.33 17.43
CA GLN A 268 6.79 16.88 17.70
C GLN A 268 6.72 15.35 17.77
N HIS A 269 6.68 14.86 19.01
CA HIS A 269 6.08 13.62 19.52
C HIS A 269 6.36 12.27 18.82
N SER A 270 7.54 12.11 18.22
CA SER A 270 8.18 10.79 18.04
C SER A 270 9.54 10.81 18.74
N TYR A 271 9.65 10.13 19.88
CA TYR A 271 10.91 10.06 20.64
C TYR A 271 11.73 8.84 20.20
N PRO A 272 12.97 9.02 19.70
CA PRO A 272 13.86 7.88 19.50
C PRO A 272 14.26 7.33 20.88
N ILE A 273 13.88 6.09 21.16
CA ILE A 273 14.22 5.42 22.42
C ILE A 273 15.61 4.80 22.27
N CYS A 274 16.63 5.46 22.81
CA CYS A 274 17.95 4.85 22.93
C CYS A 274 17.92 3.82 24.06
N GLY A 275 18.25 2.58 23.72
CA GLY A 275 17.92 1.41 24.54
C GLY A 275 18.44 1.48 25.96
N HIS A 276 17.53 1.38 26.93
CA HIS A 276 17.63 0.64 28.20
C HIS A 276 16.22 0.35 28.79
N LEU A 277 15.18 0.27 27.94
CA LEU A 277 13.87 -0.24 28.38
C LEU A 277 13.97 -1.75 28.63
N ARG A 278 13.12 -2.28 29.52
CA ARG A 278 12.86 -3.73 29.73
C ARG A 278 12.42 -4.49 28.45
N PHE A 279 12.35 -3.81 27.31
CA PHE A 279 12.03 -4.31 25.99
C PHE A 279 13.24 -4.08 25.06
N PRO A 280 14.23 -4.98 25.02
CA PRO A 280 15.44 -4.83 24.20
C PRO A 280 15.21 -4.74 22.68
N MET A 281 13.95 -4.86 22.23
CA MET A 281 13.55 -4.84 20.82
C MET A 281 12.61 -3.66 20.46
N LEU A 282 12.24 -2.79 21.40
CA LEU A 282 11.35 -1.66 21.12
C LEU A 282 12.14 -0.48 20.53
N ARG A 283 11.93 -0.16 19.26
CA ARG A 283 12.66 0.91 18.53
C ARG A 283 11.89 2.23 18.45
N ALA A 284 10.57 2.15 18.27
CA ALA A 284 9.67 3.29 18.35
C ALA A 284 8.42 2.92 19.16
N LEU A 285 7.82 3.92 19.79
CA LEU A 285 6.58 3.80 20.55
C LEU A 285 5.64 4.92 20.09
N ASP A 286 4.57 4.56 19.38
CA ASP A 286 3.56 5.51 18.93
C ASP A 286 2.44 5.61 19.98
N LEU A 287 2.25 6.82 20.53
CA LEU A 287 1.28 7.09 21.60
C LEU A 287 0.19 8.09 21.17
N ARG A 288 0.15 8.50 19.89
CA ARG A 288 -0.69 9.62 19.44
C ARG A 288 -2.20 9.40 19.60
N ASP A 289 -2.67 8.17 19.46
CA ASP A 289 -4.10 7.82 19.64
C ASP A 289 -4.48 7.50 21.10
N SER A 290 -3.53 7.64 22.03
CA SER A 290 -3.77 7.34 23.43
C SER A 290 -4.47 8.50 24.13
N LYS A 291 -5.81 8.46 24.12
CA LYS A 291 -6.68 9.47 24.75
C LYS A 291 -6.52 9.63 26.27
N GLN A 292 -5.75 8.76 26.92
CA GLN A 292 -5.54 8.72 28.38
C GLN A 292 -4.11 9.10 28.80
N LEU A 293 -3.27 9.53 27.85
CA LEU A 293 -1.86 9.83 28.08
C LEU A 293 -1.64 11.34 28.24
N ASP A 294 -1.50 11.79 29.49
CA ASP A 294 -1.12 13.16 29.83
C ASP A 294 0.40 13.32 29.89
N ASN A 295 0.87 14.57 29.84
CA ASN A 295 2.31 14.92 29.91
C ASN A 295 3.05 14.34 31.12
N HIS A 296 2.36 14.05 32.23
CA HIS A 296 2.97 13.43 33.41
C HIS A 296 3.23 11.92 33.21
N HIS A 297 2.36 11.21 32.48
CA HIS A 297 2.59 9.81 32.07
C HIS A 297 3.79 9.68 31.14
N LEU A 298 4.03 10.70 30.29
CA LEU A 298 5.23 10.77 29.45
C LEU A 298 6.51 10.94 30.26
N LYS A 299 6.48 11.59 31.43
CA LYS A 299 7.66 11.67 32.32
C LYS A 299 8.02 10.32 32.91
N ASP A 300 7.08 9.43 33.14
CA ASP A 300 7.36 8.08 33.64
C ASP A 300 7.88 7.18 32.51
N ILE A 301 7.31 7.28 31.31
CA ILE A 301 7.78 6.54 30.12
C ILE A 301 9.17 7.04 29.68
N CYS A 302 9.37 8.36 29.61
CA CYS A 302 10.63 8.98 29.25
C CYS A 302 11.62 9.06 30.42
N GLY A 303 11.18 8.91 31.68
CA GLY A 303 12.06 8.84 32.85
C GLY A 303 12.99 7.62 32.79
N TYR A 304 12.55 6.56 32.12
CA TYR A 304 13.38 5.41 31.73
C TYR A 304 14.21 5.62 30.45
N ALA A 305 13.95 6.69 29.69
CA ALA A 305 14.67 7.05 28.45
C ALA A 305 15.61 8.27 28.59
N VAL A 306 15.57 8.99 29.73
CA VAL A 306 16.29 10.27 29.95
C VAL A 306 17.33 10.18 31.09
N HIS A 307 17.68 8.98 31.54
CA HIS A 307 19.00 8.78 32.15
C HIS A 307 19.99 8.29 31.09
N LEU A 308 20.48 9.24 30.27
CA LEU A 308 21.82 9.34 29.67
C LEU A 308 21.96 10.61 28.80
#